data_AF-A0A2V7V0Z0-F1
#
_entry.id   AF-A0A2V7V0Z0-F1
#
_cell.length_a   1.000
_cell.length_b   1.000
_cell.length_c   1.000
_cell.angle_alpha   90.00
_cell.angle_beta   90.00
_cell.angle_gamma   90.00
#
_symmetry.space_group_name_H-M   'P 1'
#
loop_
_entity.id
_entity.type
_entity.pdbx_description
1 polymer ?
#
loop_
_entity_poly.entity_id
_entity_poly.type
_entity_poly.pdbx_seq_one_letter_code
_entity_poly.pdbx_strand_id
1 'polypeptide(L)'
;MTFDECASTGVDLKFIYDFAGDGNEVKAGCNETRVYRLSGVSSSVVTTLPPATRAFDAVVCVGQAARKECHNWHIVVSENTGASVGEVTPASRRVAWSSELDLEGGSGQVVVNGEAAAFASRGRSSGAVQGRRGLNRVEAQVVEAAGRPGTWRFELDTTASLQAGSVRVIAGEVALVTESAIVFRLKGKPGERVVFSFRTER
;
A
#
# COMPACT_ATOMS: atom_id res chain seq x y z
N MET A 1 -16.55 20.30 6.50
CA MET A 1 -15.59 19.59 7.37
C MET A 1 -15.34 20.47 8.58
N THR A 2 -15.35 19.92 9.78
CA THR A 2 -14.99 20.67 11.00
C THR A 2 -13.70 20.06 11.51
N PHE A 3 -12.61 20.84 11.52
CA PHE A 3 -11.33 20.42 12.05
C PHE A 3 -11.10 21.17 13.38
N ASP A 4 -10.75 20.43 14.43
CA ASP A 4 -10.44 21.01 15.74
C ASP A 4 -8.92 21.19 15.85
N GLU A 5 -8.46 22.38 15.44
CA GLU A 5 -7.06 22.76 15.53
C GLU A 5 -6.55 22.79 16.99
N CYS A 6 -7.44 22.96 17.98
CA CYS A 6 -7.06 23.14 19.39
C CYS A 6 -6.96 21.81 20.15
N ALA A 7 -7.60 20.73 19.65
CA ALA A 7 -7.33 19.37 20.08
C ALA A 7 -5.97 18.84 19.59
N SER A 8 -5.37 19.51 18.60
CA SER A 8 -4.05 19.17 18.06
C SER A 8 -2.94 19.76 18.94
N THR A 9 -2.05 18.92 19.47
CA THR A 9 -0.97 19.36 20.38
C THR A 9 0.32 19.71 19.63
N GLY A 10 0.92 20.88 19.88
CA GLY A 10 2.23 21.28 19.34
C GLY A 10 2.42 22.81 19.27
N VAL A 11 3.64 23.30 19.05
CA VAL A 11 3.93 24.72 18.77
C VAL A 11 4.13 24.94 17.27
N ASP A 12 3.67 26.07 16.73
CA ASP A 12 3.87 26.48 15.32
C ASP A 12 3.42 25.44 14.27
N LEU A 13 2.23 24.86 14.45
CA LEU A 13 1.64 23.88 13.53
C LEU A 13 1.30 24.51 12.16
N LYS A 14 1.61 23.81 11.06
CA LYS A 14 1.20 24.18 9.70
C LYS A 14 0.18 23.17 9.17
N PHE A 15 -0.98 23.66 8.78
CA PHE A 15 -2.05 22.88 8.17
C PHE A 15 -2.02 23.08 6.65
N ILE A 16 -2.00 21.98 5.90
CA ILE A 16 -1.94 21.99 4.44
C ILE A 16 -3.14 21.19 3.95
N TYR A 17 -3.95 21.83 3.12
CA TYR A 17 -5.11 21.26 2.46
C TYR A 17 -4.82 21.20 0.96
N ASP A 18 -5.32 20.19 0.26
CA ASP A 18 -5.28 20.14 -1.20
C ASP A 18 -6.67 19.85 -1.73
N PHE A 19 -7.45 20.92 -1.93
CA PHE A 19 -8.64 20.90 -2.78
C PHE A 19 -8.60 22.10 -3.73
N ALA A 20 -8.01 21.89 -4.90
CA ALA A 20 -8.03 22.85 -6.01
C ALA A 20 -7.58 24.28 -5.63
N GLY A 21 -6.46 24.41 -4.91
CA GLY A 21 -5.73 25.68 -4.79
C GLY A 21 -5.93 26.48 -3.51
N ASP A 22 -6.46 25.88 -2.44
CA ASP A 22 -6.48 26.49 -1.11
C ASP A 22 -5.10 26.34 -0.43
N GLY A 23 -4.23 27.31 -0.73
CA GLY A 23 -2.82 27.31 -0.36
C GLY A 23 -2.47 27.19 1.12
N ASN A 24 -1.15 27.20 1.35
CA ASN A 24 -0.49 27.06 2.65
C ASN A 24 -0.61 28.33 3.51
N GLU A 25 -1.57 28.44 4.42
CA GLU A 25 -1.58 29.52 5.42
C GLU A 25 -1.34 28.98 6.84
N VAL A 26 -0.43 29.64 7.56
CA VAL A 26 -0.23 29.50 9.00
C VAL A 26 -0.95 30.68 9.64
N LYS A 27 -1.95 30.43 10.48
CA LYS A 27 -2.61 31.48 11.27
C LYS A 27 -2.52 31.17 12.77
N ALA A 28 -2.26 32.21 13.55
CA ALA A 28 -2.28 32.14 15.01
C ALA A 28 -3.68 32.53 15.52
N GLY A 29 -4.21 31.78 16.49
CA GLY A 29 -5.49 32.05 17.15
C GLY A 29 -6.65 31.26 16.54
N CYS A 30 -7.05 30.20 17.25
CA CYS A 30 -8.03 29.17 16.88
C CYS A 30 -9.39 29.68 16.35
N ASN A 31 -10.00 28.79 15.54
CA ASN A 31 -11.33 28.77 14.91
C ASN A 31 -11.44 29.40 13.51
N GLU A 32 -11.11 28.64 12.45
CA GLU A 32 -11.73 28.81 11.13
C GLU A 32 -12.54 27.55 10.75
N THR A 33 -13.86 27.68 10.66
CA THR A 33 -14.68 26.70 9.91
C THR A 33 -14.57 27.04 8.43
N ARG A 34 -13.86 26.22 7.65
CA ARG A 34 -13.82 26.38 6.19
C ARG A 34 -14.93 25.57 5.52
N VAL A 35 -15.83 26.30 4.86
CA VAL A 35 -16.92 25.73 4.08
C VAL A 35 -16.48 25.66 2.61
N TYR A 36 -16.22 24.46 2.14
CA TYR A 36 -15.96 24.20 0.73
C TYR A 36 -17.28 24.10 -0.02
N ARG A 37 -17.55 25.03 -0.95
CA ARG A 37 -18.68 24.93 -1.87
C ARG A 37 -18.29 24.07 -3.06
N LEU A 38 -19.02 22.99 -3.29
CA LEU A 38 -18.86 22.16 -4.47
C LEU A 38 -19.41 22.91 -5.69
N SER A 39 -18.54 23.26 -6.64
CA SER A 39 -18.96 23.81 -7.93
C SER A 39 -19.38 22.66 -8.86
N GLY A 40 -20.57 22.76 -9.45
CA GLY A 40 -21.07 21.79 -10.44
C GLY A 40 -22.18 20.84 -9.98
N VAL A 41 -22.67 20.97 -8.73
CA VAL A 41 -23.91 20.30 -8.29
C VAL A 41 -25.05 21.30 -8.43
N SER A 42 -25.69 21.33 -9.61
CA SER A 42 -26.97 22.00 -9.78
C SER A 42 -28.09 20.99 -9.56
N SER A 43 -28.95 21.21 -8.56
CA SER A 43 -30.18 20.43 -8.39
C SER A 43 -31.22 20.85 -9.42
N SER A 44 -31.00 20.48 -10.69
CA SER A 44 -32.08 20.44 -11.66
C SER A 44 -32.81 19.12 -11.48
N VAL A 45 -34.03 19.20 -10.96
CA VAL A 45 -34.95 18.06 -10.85
C VAL A 45 -35.22 17.54 -12.27
N VAL A 46 -34.55 16.46 -12.68
CA VAL A 46 -35.03 15.57 -13.74
C VAL A 46 -34.72 14.11 -13.38
N THR A 47 -35.81 13.35 -13.40
CA THR A 47 -36.08 11.94 -13.15
C THR A 47 -35.17 10.88 -13.79
N THR A 48 -34.97 9.77 -13.06
CA THR A 48 -34.60 8.37 -13.45
C THR A 48 -33.17 7.83 -13.33
N LEU A 49 -32.16 8.60 -12.91
CA LEU A 49 -30.83 8.06 -12.59
C LEU A 49 -30.63 7.88 -11.07
N PRO A 50 -29.86 6.86 -10.60
CA PRO A 50 -29.49 6.76 -9.20
C PRO A 50 -28.83 8.06 -8.73
N PRO A 51 -29.06 8.49 -7.47
CA PRO A 51 -28.60 9.79 -6.98
C PRO A 51 -27.12 9.98 -7.27
N ALA A 52 -26.74 11.18 -7.70
CA ALA A 52 -25.36 11.45 -8.07
C ALA A 52 -24.48 11.44 -6.83
N THR A 53 -23.91 10.29 -6.51
CA THR A 53 -22.87 10.17 -5.48
C THR A 53 -21.55 10.68 -6.06
N ARG A 54 -20.85 11.50 -5.29
CA ARG A 54 -19.48 11.95 -5.58
C ARG A 54 -18.63 11.61 -4.38
N ALA A 55 -17.47 11.01 -4.62
CA ALA A 55 -16.52 10.64 -3.58
C ALA A 55 -15.16 11.25 -3.87
N PHE A 56 -14.46 11.66 -2.82
CA PHE A 56 -13.14 12.24 -2.93
C PHE A 56 -12.31 12.01 -1.66
N ASP A 57 -10.98 11.89 -1.85
CA ASP A 57 -10.03 11.67 -0.77
C ASP A 57 -9.30 12.99 -0.44
N ALA A 58 -9.31 13.39 0.82
CA ALA A 58 -8.61 14.56 1.33
C ALA A 58 -7.43 14.12 2.21
N VAL A 59 -6.29 14.81 2.10
CA VAL A 59 -5.15 14.62 3.00
C VAL A 59 -5.07 15.81 3.93
N VAL A 60 -5.07 15.54 5.24
CA VAL A 60 -4.99 16.56 6.29
C VAL A 60 -3.70 16.31 7.04
N CYS A 61 -2.76 17.24 6.93
CA CYS A 61 -1.47 17.16 7.63
C CYS A 61 -1.40 18.16 8.76
N VAL A 62 -0.91 17.71 9.92
CA VAL A 62 -0.63 18.50 11.12
C VAL A 62 0.84 18.36 11.45
N GLY A 63 1.56 19.48 11.57
CA GLY A 63 2.95 19.47 12.05
C GLY A 63 3.84 20.53 11.43
N GLN A 64 5.14 20.43 11.70
CA GLN A 64 6.15 21.38 11.26
C GLN A 64 7.06 20.76 10.21
N ALA A 65 7.22 21.39 9.05
CA ALA A 65 8.19 21.06 7.98
C ALA A 65 8.61 19.57 7.88
N ALA A 66 9.58 19.12 8.70
CA ALA A 66 10.17 17.78 8.73
C ALA A 66 9.43 16.73 9.59
N ARG A 67 8.54 17.13 10.50
CA ARG A 67 7.70 16.27 11.34
C ARG A 67 6.23 16.63 11.10
N LYS A 68 5.62 15.92 10.16
CA LYS A 68 4.19 16.05 9.83
C LYS A 68 3.50 14.72 10.09
N GLU A 69 2.39 14.78 10.78
CA GLU A 69 1.43 13.69 10.89
C GLU A 69 0.31 13.96 9.89
N CYS A 70 0.03 13.01 8.99
CA CYS A 70 -0.97 13.19 7.96
C CYS A 70 -2.03 12.10 8.04
N HIS A 71 -3.28 12.51 7.96
CA HIS A 71 -4.47 11.68 7.97
C HIS A 71 -5.18 11.78 6.62
N ASN A 72 -5.66 10.65 6.11
CA ASN A 72 -6.44 10.61 4.88
C ASN A 72 -7.92 10.50 5.24
N TRP A 73 -8.78 11.20 4.51
CA TRP A 73 -10.22 11.26 4.77
C TRP A 73 -10.99 10.94 3.50
N HIS A 74 -11.97 10.04 3.58
CA HIS A 74 -12.87 9.72 2.49
C HIS A 74 -14.15 10.50 2.69
N ILE A 75 -14.51 11.29 1.69
CA ILE A 75 -15.66 12.18 1.74
C ILE A 75 -16.61 11.75 0.64
N VAL A 76 -17.83 11.36 1.02
CA VAL A 76 -18.89 10.98 0.10
C VAL A 76 -20.00 12.00 0.21
N VAL A 77 -20.42 12.55 -0.92
CA VAL A 77 -21.53 13.48 -1.04
C VAL A 77 -22.58 12.83 -1.92
N SER A 78 -23.77 12.64 -1.34
CA SER A 78 -24.92 12.07 -2.02
C SER A 78 -26.06 13.08 -1.98
N GLU A 79 -26.73 13.25 -3.11
CA GLU A 79 -27.86 14.17 -3.24
C GLU A 79 -29.01 13.83 -2.28
N ASN A 80 -29.16 12.56 -1.90
CA ASN A 80 -30.27 12.09 -1.06
C ASN A 80 -29.92 12.03 0.43
N THR A 81 -28.64 11.86 0.77
CA THR A 81 -28.22 11.56 2.15
C THR A 81 -27.26 12.59 2.73
N GLY A 82 -26.91 13.64 1.97
CA GLY A 82 -25.95 14.66 2.41
C GLY A 82 -24.50 14.19 2.31
N ALA A 83 -23.63 14.74 3.15
CA ALA A 83 -22.21 14.44 3.16
C ALA A 83 -21.83 13.52 4.34
N SER A 84 -21.08 12.47 4.08
CA SER A 84 -20.42 11.64 5.09
C SER A 84 -18.91 11.78 4.99
N VAL A 85 -18.26 11.89 6.14
CA VAL A 85 -16.80 11.99 6.27
C VAL A 85 -16.33 10.85 7.15
N GLY A 86 -15.43 10.03 6.63
CA GLY A 86 -14.80 8.95 7.38
C GLY A 86 -13.28 9.05 7.29
N GLU A 87 -12.59 8.72 8.37
CA GLU A 87 -11.16 8.55 8.33
C GLU A 87 -10.84 7.38 7.39
N VAL A 88 -10.02 7.62 6.37
CA VAL A 88 -9.42 6.53 5.62
C VAL A 88 -8.33 6.03 6.53
N THR A 89 -8.63 5.00 7.32
CA THR A 89 -7.56 4.15 7.84
C THR A 89 -6.82 3.69 6.58
N PRO A 90 -5.56 4.11 6.35
CA PRO A 90 -4.84 3.62 5.19
C PRO A 90 -4.87 2.11 5.34
N ALA A 91 -5.55 1.42 4.42
CA ALA A 91 -5.57 -0.04 4.43
C ALA A 91 -4.12 -0.43 4.60
N SER A 92 -3.79 -1.10 5.72
CA SER A 92 -2.40 -1.46 6.00
C SER A 92 -1.93 -2.20 4.75
N ARG A 93 -1.00 -1.62 3.99
CA ARG A 93 -0.61 -2.13 2.67
C ARG A 93 0.35 -3.28 2.89
N ARG A 94 -0.16 -4.29 3.59
CA ARG A 94 0.60 -5.44 4.01
C ARG A 94 0.80 -6.30 2.79
N VAL A 95 2.05 -6.38 2.36
CA VAL A 95 2.47 -7.45 1.46
C VAL A 95 2.64 -8.67 2.35
N ALA A 96 1.82 -9.68 2.12
CA ALA A 96 1.90 -10.97 2.78
C ALA A 96 2.14 -12.05 1.72
N TRP A 97 2.98 -13.01 2.06
CA TRP A 97 3.31 -14.12 1.18
C TRP A 97 3.51 -15.40 1.96
N SER A 98 3.23 -16.52 1.29
CA SER A 98 3.79 -17.82 1.63
C SER A 98 4.91 -18.15 0.66
N SER A 99 5.91 -18.88 1.14
CA SER A 99 6.93 -19.47 0.29
C SER A 99 7.16 -20.92 0.66
N GLU A 100 7.56 -21.72 -0.31
CA GLU A 100 7.91 -23.12 -0.13
C GLU A 100 9.26 -23.37 -0.77
N LEU A 101 10.25 -23.66 0.08
CA LEU A 101 11.62 -23.95 -0.35
C LEU A 101 11.80 -25.47 -0.35
N ASP A 102 11.75 -26.08 -1.53
CA ASP A 102 12.12 -27.47 -1.72
C ASP A 102 13.57 -27.54 -2.20
N LEU A 103 14.47 -27.39 -1.23
CA LEU A 103 15.91 -27.47 -1.42
C LEU A 103 16.53 -28.28 -0.28
N GLU A 104 17.29 -29.32 -0.62
CA GLU A 104 17.92 -30.19 0.37
C GLU A 104 18.99 -29.41 1.17
N GLY A 105 18.92 -29.51 2.50
CA GLY A 105 19.75 -28.70 3.42
C GLY A 105 19.55 -27.18 3.22
N GLY A 106 18.43 -26.79 2.60
CA GLY A 106 18.20 -25.45 2.11
C GLY A 106 17.67 -24.50 3.18
N SER A 107 18.26 -23.32 3.23
CA SER A 107 17.67 -22.15 3.88
C SER A 107 17.80 -20.93 2.96
N GLY A 108 16.90 -19.96 3.11
CA GLY A 108 16.84 -18.79 2.26
C GLY A 108 16.43 -17.55 3.02
N GLN A 109 16.77 -16.39 2.47
CA GLN A 109 16.39 -15.08 2.97
C GLN A 109 15.55 -14.38 1.91
N VAL A 110 14.39 -13.84 2.31
CA VAL A 110 13.48 -13.09 1.45
C VAL A 110 13.46 -11.65 1.90
N VAL A 111 13.86 -10.74 1.03
CA VAL A 111 13.85 -9.29 1.23
C VAL A 111 12.78 -8.64 0.38
N VAL A 112 11.96 -7.79 0.98
CA VAL A 112 10.94 -7.01 0.25
C VAL A 112 11.28 -5.53 0.31
N ASN A 113 11.32 -4.89 -0.85
CA ASN A 113 11.58 -3.45 -1.01
C ASN A 113 12.88 -2.95 -0.36
N GLY A 114 13.83 -3.84 -0.09
CA GLY A 114 15.15 -3.54 0.47
C GLY A 114 15.22 -3.39 2.00
N GLU A 115 14.11 -3.49 2.73
CA GLU A 115 14.08 -3.10 4.16
C GLU A 115 13.73 -4.22 5.15
N ALA A 116 13.19 -5.35 4.71
CA ALA A 116 12.74 -6.40 5.62
C ALA A 116 13.11 -7.78 5.12
N ALA A 117 13.77 -8.57 5.96
CA ALA A 117 14.20 -9.94 5.68
C ALA A 117 13.36 -10.97 6.46
N ALA A 118 12.81 -11.97 5.78
CA ALA A 118 12.26 -13.18 6.40
C ALA A 118 13.15 -14.38 6.04
N PHE A 119 13.37 -15.27 7.00
CA PHE A 119 14.10 -16.52 6.76
C PHE A 119 13.14 -17.65 6.43
N ALA A 120 13.39 -18.32 5.31
CA ALA A 120 12.71 -19.53 4.90
C ALA A 120 13.64 -20.73 5.16
N SER A 121 13.26 -21.61 6.08
CA SER A 121 13.82 -22.97 6.12
C SER A 121 13.22 -23.81 4.99
N ARG A 122 13.80 -24.99 4.73
CA ARG A 122 13.16 -26.02 3.90
C ARG A 122 11.68 -26.21 4.30
N GLY A 123 10.83 -26.36 3.29
CA GLY A 123 9.37 -26.46 3.46
C GLY A 123 8.68 -25.10 3.40
N ARG A 124 7.48 -25.03 3.97
CA ARG A 124 6.64 -23.83 3.92
C ARG A 124 7.02 -22.81 4.99
N SER A 125 7.11 -21.56 4.60
CA SER A 125 7.27 -20.39 5.47
C SER A 125 6.32 -19.29 5.03
N SER A 126 6.07 -18.31 5.89
CA SER A 126 5.26 -17.13 5.57
C SER A 126 5.92 -15.88 6.10
N GLY A 127 5.75 -14.78 5.38
CA GLY A 127 6.22 -13.47 5.80
C GLY A 127 5.18 -12.40 5.50
N ALA A 128 5.28 -11.28 6.20
CA ALA A 128 4.51 -10.11 5.84
C ALA A 128 5.21 -8.83 6.28
N VAL A 129 5.08 -7.80 5.47
CA VAL A 129 5.78 -6.52 5.62
C VAL A 129 4.90 -5.38 5.13
N GLN A 130 5.27 -4.15 5.47
CA GLN A 130 4.67 -2.99 4.82
C GLN A 130 5.17 -2.89 3.37
N GLY A 131 4.22 -2.89 2.44
CA GLY A 131 4.43 -2.69 1.03
C GLY A 131 4.41 -1.22 0.63
N ARG A 132 4.68 -0.97 -0.64
CA ARG A 132 4.59 0.34 -1.30
C ARG A 132 3.39 0.35 -2.23
N ARG A 133 2.87 1.54 -2.55
CA ARG A 133 1.88 1.69 -3.62
C ARG A 133 2.53 1.44 -4.98
N GLY A 134 1.86 0.71 -5.86
CA GLY A 134 2.40 0.40 -7.18
C GLY A 134 3.46 -0.69 -7.09
N LEU A 135 4.65 -0.44 -7.62
CA LEU A 135 5.67 -1.48 -7.79
C LEU A 135 6.28 -1.91 -6.44
N ASN A 136 6.20 -3.21 -6.16
CA ASN A 136 6.89 -3.87 -5.06
C ASN A 136 7.89 -4.88 -5.64
N ARG A 137 9.03 -5.04 -4.98
CA ARG A 137 10.10 -5.94 -5.41
C ARG A 137 10.45 -6.92 -4.30
N VAL A 138 10.53 -8.19 -4.66
CA VAL A 138 10.97 -9.28 -3.79
C VAL A 138 12.32 -9.78 -4.30
N GLU A 139 13.28 -9.85 -3.40
CA GLU A 139 14.58 -10.48 -3.62
C GLU A 139 14.67 -11.67 -2.68
N ALA A 140 14.93 -12.85 -3.22
CA ALA A 140 15.13 -14.02 -2.41
C ALA A 140 16.49 -14.65 -2.73
N GLN A 141 17.25 -15.00 -1.69
CA GLN A 141 18.60 -15.55 -1.81
C GLN A 141 18.71 -16.84 -1.01
N VAL A 142 19.33 -17.85 -1.60
CA VAL A 142 19.72 -19.10 -0.91
C VAL A 142 20.87 -18.79 0.04
N VAL A 143 20.69 -19.10 1.32
CA VAL A 143 21.70 -18.92 2.37
C VAL A 143 22.51 -20.21 2.54
N GLU A 144 21.83 -21.35 2.67
CA GLU A 144 22.44 -22.68 2.77
C GLU A 144 21.84 -23.62 1.73
N ALA A 145 22.62 -24.60 1.27
CA ALA A 145 22.19 -25.65 0.36
C ALA A 145 23.14 -26.85 0.40
N ALA A 146 22.61 -28.06 0.17
CA ALA A 146 23.39 -29.29 0.06
C ALA A 146 23.93 -29.57 -1.36
N GLY A 147 23.87 -28.60 -2.29
CA GLY A 147 24.43 -28.72 -3.64
C GLY A 147 23.53 -29.43 -4.67
N ARG A 148 22.32 -29.86 -4.28
CA ARG A 148 21.35 -30.48 -5.20
C ARG A 148 20.34 -29.47 -5.72
N PRO A 149 19.93 -29.55 -6.99
CA PRO A 149 18.87 -28.69 -7.53
C PRO A 149 17.55 -28.86 -6.78
N GLY A 150 16.73 -27.82 -6.83
CA GLY A 150 15.44 -27.77 -6.13
C GLY A 150 14.53 -26.69 -6.70
N THR A 151 13.48 -26.34 -5.95
CA THR A 151 12.56 -25.26 -6.32
C THR A 151 12.28 -24.32 -5.17
N TRP A 152 11.92 -23.08 -5.51
CA TRP A 152 11.39 -22.12 -4.56
C TRP A 152 10.12 -21.48 -5.11
N ARG A 153 9.02 -21.73 -4.42
CA ARG A 153 7.71 -21.21 -4.76
C ARG A 153 7.34 -20.04 -3.86
N PHE A 154 6.71 -19.03 -4.42
CA PHE A 154 6.14 -17.88 -3.71
C PHE A 154 4.68 -17.72 -4.12
N GLU A 155 3.80 -17.49 -3.14
CA GLU A 155 2.38 -17.18 -3.33
C GLU A 155 2.05 -15.83 -2.69
N LEU A 156 1.32 -14.99 -3.42
CA LEU A 156 0.94 -13.64 -3.02
C LEU A 156 -0.57 -13.51 -2.73
N ASP A 157 -1.33 -14.62 -2.70
CA ASP A 157 -2.79 -14.64 -2.51
C ASP A 157 -3.25 -13.98 -1.20
N THR A 158 -2.33 -13.86 -0.23
CA THR A 158 -2.59 -13.21 1.06
C THR A 158 -2.33 -11.69 1.03
N THR A 159 -1.81 -11.15 -0.08
CA THR A 159 -1.69 -9.70 -0.30
C THR A 159 -3.00 -9.15 -0.85
N ALA A 160 -3.82 -8.58 0.03
CA ALA A 160 -5.17 -8.10 -0.31
C ALA A 160 -5.22 -7.05 -1.43
N SER A 161 -4.15 -6.27 -1.62
CA SER A 161 -4.08 -5.23 -2.65
C SER A 161 -3.34 -5.66 -3.92
N LEU A 162 -3.07 -6.94 -4.13
CA LEU A 162 -2.36 -7.42 -5.31
C LEU A 162 -3.15 -7.13 -6.61
N GLN A 163 -2.50 -6.44 -7.55
CA GLN A 163 -3.03 -6.31 -8.91
C GLN A 163 -2.83 -7.64 -9.64
N ALA A 164 -3.92 -8.32 -10.00
CA ALA A 164 -3.88 -9.61 -10.70
C ALA A 164 -3.06 -9.52 -12.00
N GLY A 165 -2.23 -10.55 -12.25
CA GLY A 165 -1.41 -10.62 -13.46
C GLY A 165 -0.27 -9.59 -13.51
N SER A 166 0.05 -8.91 -12.40
CA SER A 166 1.14 -7.92 -12.32
C SER A 166 2.51 -8.54 -12.00
N VAL A 167 2.57 -9.84 -11.68
CA VAL A 167 3.81 -10.54 -11.32
C VAL A 167 4.76 -10.57 -12.52
N ARG A 168 5.99 -10.08 -12.34
CA ARG A 168 7.04 -10.04 -13.37
C ARG A 168 8.36 -10.55 -12.80
N VAL A 169 9.02 -11.43 -13.54
CA VAL A 169 10.34 -11.95 -13.19
C VAL A 169 11.39 -10.90 -13.53
N ILE A 170 12.35 -10.69 -12.62
CA ILE A 170 13.51 -9.83 -12.82
C ILE A 170 14.79 -10.66 -12.94
N ALA A 171 14.95 -11.70 -12.11
CA ALA A 171 16.10 -12.59 -12.13
C ALA A 171 15.75 -13.99 -11.61
N GLY A 172 16.48 -15.01 -12.07
CA GLY A 172 16.26 -16.40 -11.73
C GLY A 172 15.67 -17.22 -12.87
N GLU A 173 15.78 -18.54 -12.78
CA GLU A 173 15.21 -19.46 -13.76
C GLU A 173 13.79 -19.84 -13.37
N VAL A 174 12.83 -19.63 -14.27
CA VAL A 174 11.40 -19.74 -13.96
C VAL A 174 10.86 -21.09 -14.40
N ALA A 175 10.13 -21.75 -13.50
CA ALA A 175 9.34 -22.94 -13.81
C ALA A 175 7.88 -22.60 -14.13
N LEU A 176 7.29 -21.67 -13.39
CA LEU A 176 5.88 -21.29 -13.51
C LEU A 176 5.68 -19.85 -13.04
N VAL A 177 4.80 -19.12 -13.73
CA VAL A 177 4.24 -17.84 -13.26
C VAL A 177 2.73 -17.90 -13.47
N THR A 178 1.98 -17.52 -12.44
CA THR A 178 0.53 -17.35 -12.49
C THR A 178 0.18 -15.90 -12.12
N GLU A 179 -1.10 -15.60 -11.96
CA GLU A 179 -1.56 -14.26 -11.57
C GLU A 179 -1.07 -13.83 -10.18
N SER A 180 -0.79 -14.80 -9.30
CA SER A 180 -0.46 -14.58 -7.89
C SER A 180 0.68 -15.45 -7.35
N ALA A 181 1.24 -16.36 -8.15
CA ALA A 181 2.32 -17.24 -7.73
C ALA A 181 3.46 -17.29 -8.74
N ILE A 182 4.64 -17.62 -8.23
CA ILE A 182 5.84 -17.82 -9.04
C ILE A 182 6.68 -18.96 -8.47
N VAL A 183 7.20 -19.80 -9.36
CA VAL A 183 8.09 -20.92 -9.03
C VAL A 183 9.40 -20.74 -9.78
N PHE A 184 10.51 -20.76 -9.02
CA PHE A 184 11.85 -20.74 -9.56
C PHE A 184 12.50 -22.13 -9.48
N ARG A 185 13.30 -22.46 -10.49
CA ARG A 185 14.29 -23.55 -10.43
C ARG A 185 15.54 -23.03 -9.74
N LEU A 186 16.06 -23.80 -8.81
CA LEU A 186 17.31 -23.52 -8.11
C LEU A 186 18.37 -24.54 -8.51
N LYS A 187 19.61 -24.07 -8.64
CA LYS A 187 20.80 -24.89 -8.88
C LYS A 187 21.36 -25.48 -7.58
N GLY A 188 20.88 -25.01 -6.43
CA GLY A 188 21.27 -25.51 -5.10
C GLY A 188 22.61 -24.96 -4.63
N LYS A 189 22.93 -23.71 -5.00
CA LYS A 189 24.17 -23.04 -4.61
C LYS A 189 23.88 -21.94 -3.59
N PRO A 190 24.64 -21.86 -2.48
CA PRO A 190 24.61 -20.69 -1.61
C PRO A 190 24.87 -19.39 -2.41
N GLY A 191 24.12 -18.34 -2.09
CA GLY A 191 24.17 -17.05 -2.77
C GLY A 191 23.31 -16.95 -4.03
N GLU A 192 22.75 -18.06 -4.53
CA GLU A 192 21.82 -18.06 -5.66
C GLU A 192 20.63 -17.14 -5.38
N ARG A 193 20.28 -16.28 -6.35
CA ARG A 193 19.30 -15.22 -6.17
C ARG A 193 18.19 -15.33 -7.20
N VAL A 194 16.96 -15.15 -6.74
CA VAL A 194 15.76 -14.99 -7.56
C VAL A 194 15.10 -13.66 -7.20
N VAL A 195 14.56 -12.97 -8.19
CA VAL A 195 13.99 -11.65 -8.02
C VAL A 195 12.74 -11.54 -8.88
N PHE A 196 11.67 -11.02 -8.30
CA PHE A 196 10.45 -10.68 -9.02
C PHE A 196 9.85 -9.39 -8.48
N SER A 197 8.92 -8.84 -9.24
CA SER A 197 8.12 -7.69 -8.86
C SER A 197 6.64 -7.97 -9.07
N PHE A 198 5.81 -7.17 -8.40
CA PHE A 198 4.37 -7.17 -8.56
C PHE A 198 3.85 -5.76 -8.25
N ARG A 199 2.58 -5.51 -8.55
CA ARG A 199 1.94 -4.23 -8.28
C ARG A 199 0.87 -4.39 -7.21
N THR A 200 0.77 -3.41 -6.33
CA THR A 200 -0.38 -3.25 -5.44
C THR A 200 -1.24 -2.08 -5.89
N GLU A 201 -2.56 -2.26 -5.79
CA GLU A 201 -3.56 -1.24 -6.09
C GLU A 201 -3.55 -0.11 -5.06
N ARG A 202 -4.29 0.97 -5.37
CA ARG A 202 -4.30 2.24 -4.61
C ARG A 202 -4.76 2.04 -3.18
#